data_AF-A0A6B2GE15-F1
#
_entry.id   AF-A0A6B2GE15-F1
#
_cell.length_a   1.000
_cell.length_b   1.000
_cell.length_c   1.000
_cell.angle_alpha   90.00
_cell.angle_beta   90.00
_cell.angle_gamma   90.00
#
_symmetry.space_group_name_H-M   'P 1'
#
loop_
_entity.id
_entity.type
_entity.pdbx_description
1 polymer ?
#
loop_
_entity_poly.entity_id
_entity_poly.type
_entity_poly.pdbx_seq_one_letter_code
_entity_poly.pdbx_strand_id
1 'polypeptide(L)'
;HFSTMEVESLPANALKKEKKIKVLVFCQSGVTADVRILSKNIQSMLPHSKTEMKYGKDSLSGINEVCELRNANRCIFFQVKKRRDAYAWFSCLPKGPSVKFLLENIETID
;
A
#
# COMPACT_ATOMS: atom_id res chain seq x y z
N HIS A 1 49.15 -2.00 14.35
CA HIS A 1 49.03 -1.43 13.00
C HIS A 1 47.65 -1.80 12.48
N PHE A 2 46.63 -0.97 12.76
CA PHE A 2 45.26 -1.18 12.30
C PHE A 2 45.00 -0.11 11.24
N SER A 3 44.82 -0.53 9.99
CA SER A 3 44.60 0.34 8.84
C SER A 3 43.23 1.01 8.96
N THR A 4 43.23 2.34 8.89
CA THR A 4 42.05 3.19 8.73
C THR A 4 41.29 2.77 7.47
N MET A 5 40.02 2.37 7.61
CA MET A 5 39.09 2.32 6.49
C MET A 5 38.70 3.75 6.14
N GLU A 6 39.04 4.19 4.92
CA GLU A 6 38.55 5.44 4.36
C GLU A 6 37.03 5.33 4.20
N VAL A 7 36.30 6.17 4.95
CA VAL A 7 34.87 6.39 4.72
C VAL A 7 34.78 7.32 3.51
N GLU A 8 34.55 6.74 2.33
CA GLU A 8 34.33 7.50 1.11
C GLU A 8 33.07 8.36 1.29
N SER A 9 33.27 9.67 1.52
CA SER A 9 32.17 10.61 1.78
C SER A 9 31.39 10.84 0.48
N LEU A 10 30.13 10.40 0.46
CA LEU A 10 29.20 10.66 -0.65
C LEU A 10 29.12 12.18 -0.93
N PRO A 11 29.13 12.62 -2.21
CA PRO A 11 29.19 14.04 -2.55
C PRO A 11 27.95 14.79 -2.04
N ALA A 12 28.19 15.95 -1.43
CA ALA A 12 27.21 16.81 -0.74
C ALA A 12 26.03 17.32 -1.60
N ASN A 13 26.01 17.04 -2.90
CA ASN A 13 24.92 17.40 -3.82
C ASN A 13 23.97 16.24 -4.18
N ALA A 14 24.13 15.06 -3.58
CA ALA A 14 23.23 13.93 -3.76
C ALA A 14 22.08 13.90 -2.74
N LEU A 15 21.57 15.07 -2.31
CA LEU A 15 20.26 15.15 -1.65
C LEU A 15 19.20 14.77 -2.68
N LYS A 16 19.07 13.46 -2.89
CA LYS A 16 18.12 12.82 -3.79
C LYS A 16 16.74 13.24 -3.31
N LYS A 17 16.16 14.23 -3.99
CA LYS A 17 14.83 14.76 -3.68
C LYS A 17 13.88 13.58 -3.49
N GLU A 18 13.43 13.37 -2.25
CA GLU A 18 12.61 12.21 -1.94
C GLU A 18 11.36 12.24 -2.81
N LYS A 19 11.08 11.14 -3.50
CA LYS A 19 9.91 11.07 -4.38
C LYS A 19 8.67 11.24 -3.51
N LYS A 20 7.80 12.19 -3.89
CA LYS A 20 6.50 12.38 -3.25
C LYS A 20 5.76 11.04 -3.18
N ILE A 21 5.30 10.67 -2.00
CA ILE A 21 4.54 9.45 -1.77
C ILE A 21 3.12 9.64 -2.32
N LYS A 22 2.66 8.67 -3.12
CA LYS A 22 1.33 8.64 -3.73
C LYS A 22 0.74 7.27 -3.46
N VAL A 23 -0.13 7.19 -2.46
CA VAL A 23 -0.74 5.94 -2.01
C VAL A 23 -2.09 5.76 -2.71
N LEU A 24 -2.32 4.57 -3.26
CA LEU A 24 -3.64 4.15 -3.70
C LEU A 24 -4.25 3.23 -2.65
N VAL A 25 -5.43 3.56 -2.13
CA VAL A 25 -6.17 2.71 -1.20
C VAL A 25 -7.45 2.24 -1.87
N PHE A 26 -7.60 0.92 -1.98
CA PHE A 26 -8.78 0.33 -2.61
C PHE A 26 -9.06 -1.09 -2.11
N CYS A 27 -10.24 -1.58 -2.45
CA CYS A 27 -10.75 -2.86 -1.96
C CYS A 27 -11.20 -3.74 -3.12
N GLN A 28 -11.18 -5.05 -2.92
CA GLN A 28 -11.86 -6.00 -3.79
C GLN A 28 -13.37 -5.73 -3.79
N SER A 29 -14.04 -6.04 -4.89
CA SER A 29 -15.49 -6.07 -4.94
C SER A 29 -16.04 -7.11 -3.95
N GLY A 30 -17.05 -6.71 -3.16
CA GLY A 30 -17.68 -7.62 -2.20
C GLY A 30 -17.02 -7.71 -0.82
N VAL A 31 -16.09 -6.82 -0.46
CA VAL A 31 -15.60 -6.73 0.93
C VAL A 31 -16.72 -6.43 1.93
N THR A 32 -16.55 -6.93 3.15
CA THR A 32 -17.47 -6.75 4.29
C THR A 32 -17.59 -5.28 4.69
N ALA A 33 -18.60 -4.95 5.52
CA ALA A 33 -18.86 -3.59 5.96
C ALA A 33 -17.68 -3.03 6.76
N ASP A 34 -17.17 -3.82 7.70
CA ASP A 34 -16.10 -3.42 8.62
C ASP A 34 -14.81 -3.12 7.86
N VAL A 35 -14.45 -3.96 6.88
CA VAL A 35 -13.28 -3.71 6.01
C VAL A 35 -13.46 -2.44 5.18
N ARG A 36 -14.69 -2.10 4.78
CA ARG A 36 -14.99 -0.87 4.04
C ARG A 36 -14.83 0.36 4.94
N ILE A 37 -15.29 0.29 6.18
CA ILE A 37 -15.14 1.37 7.16
C ILE A 37 -13.65 1.51 7.51
N LEU A 38 -12.96 0.40 7.80
CA LEU A 38 -11.51 0.38 8.04
C LEU A 38 -10.74 1.02 6.88
N SER A 39 -11.06 0.67 5.63
CA SER A 39 -10.43 1.28 4.45
C SER A 39 -10.63 2.80 4.39
N LYS A 40 -11.82 3.30 4.75
CA LYS A 40 -12.09 4.74 4.86
C LYS A 40 -11.31 5.38 6.01
N ASN A 41 -11.20 4.71 7.15
CA ASN A 41 -10.41 5.18 8.29
C ASN A 41 -8.91 5.24 7.95
N ILE A 42 -8.39 4.28 7.18
CA ILE A 42 -7.00 4.37 6.68
C ILE A 42 -6.84 5.56 5.72
N GLN A 43 -7.82 5.82 4.86
CA GLN A 43 -7.78 6.98 3.96
C GLN A 43 -7.80 8.30 4.71
N SER A 44 -8.58 8.42 5.79
CA SER A 44 -8.59 9.63 6.61
C SER A 44 -7.26 9.87 7.34
N MET A 45 -6.57 8.79 7.73
CA MET A 45 -5.21 8.87 8.29
C MET A 45 -4.13 9.19 7.23
N LEU A 46 -4.41 8.95 5.95
CA LEU A 46 -3.48 9.16 4.84
C LEU A 46 -3.97 10.29 3.92
N PRO A 47 -3.71 11.57 4.24
CA PRO A 47 -4.27 12.71 3.50
C PRO A 47 -3.79 12.82 2.04
N HIS A 48 -2.71 12.12 1.70
CA HIS A 48 -2.16 12.05 0.35
C HIS A 48 -2.61 10.79 -0.41
N SER A 49 -3.50 9.98 0.18
CA SER A 49 -4.05 8.80 -0.46
C SER A 49 -5.12 9.16 -1.50
N LYS A 50 -5.24 8.31 -2.52
CA LYS A 50 -6.32 8.34 -3.50
C LYS A 50 -7.18 7.10 -3.33
N THR A 51 -8.48 7.27 -3.54
CA THR A 51 -9.46 6.18 -3.57
C THR A 51 -9.68 5.71 -5.00
N GLU A 52 -9.91 4.41 -5.18
CA GLU A 52 -10.36 3.84 -6.45
C GLU A 52 -11.67 3.09 -6.37
N MET A 53 -12.26 2.87 -7.55
CA MET A 53 -13.37 1.93 -7.68
C MET A 53 -12.94 0.53 -7.22
N LYS A 54 -13.92 -0.24 -6.72
CA LYS A 54 -13.66 -1.60 -6.23
C LYS A 54 -13.09 -2.48 -7.33
N TYR A 55 -12.05 -3.22 -6.99
CA TYR A 55 -11.35 -4.10 -7.90
C TYR A 55 -12.10 -5.42 -8.07
N GLY A 56 -12.59 -5.70 -9.28
CA GLY A 56 -13.54 -6.78 -9.54
C GLY A 56 -12.95 -8.18 -9.71
N LYS A 57 -11.62 -8.34 -9.73
CA LYS A 57 -10.98 -9.66 -9.91
C LYS A 57 -10.58 -10.26 -8.57
N ASP A 58 -10.61 -11.58 -8.49
CA ASP A 58 -10.17 -12.34 -7.30
C ASP A 58 -8.65 -12.56 -7.24
N SER A 59 -7.96 -12.39 -8.37
CA SER A 59 -6.50 -12.48 -8.46
C SER A 59 -5.85 -11.11 -8.26
N LEU A 60 -4.56 -11.07 -7.91
CA LEU A 60 -3.78 -9.82 -7.83
C LEU A 60 -3.36 -9.28 -9.20
N SER A 61 -3.72 -9.98 -10.28
CA SER A 61 -3.28 -9.70 -11.65
C SER A 61 -3.98 -8.46 -12.23
N GLY A 62 -3.26 -7.36 -12.38
CA GLY A 62 -3.87 -6.09 -12.79
C GLY A 62 -3.71 -4.97 -11.75
N ILE A 63 -3.27 -5.29 -10.53
CA ILE A 63 -3.11 -4.28 -9.48
C ILE A 63 -2.02 -3.27 -9.84
N ASN A 64 -0.90 -3.73 -10.42
CA ASN A 64 0.17 -2.84 -10.83
C ASN A 64 -0.29 -1.85 -11.89
N GLU A 65 -1.05 -2.32 -12.88
CA GLU A 65 -1.62 -1.55 -13.98
C GLU A 65 -2.63 -0.52 -13.46
N VAL A 66 -3.51 -0.92 -12.53
CA VAL A 66 -4.43 0.01 -11.86
C VAL A 66 -3.65 1.10 -11.14
N CYS A 67 -2.59 0.75 -10.43
CA CYS A 67 -1.80 1.73 -9.70
C CYS A 67 -1.01 2.66 -10.63
N GLU A 68 -0.51 2.15 -11.75
CA GLU A 68 0.17 2.94 -12.77
C GLU A 68 -0.78 3.95 -13.43
N LEU A 69 -1.99 3.51 -13.82
CA LEU A 69 -3.05 4.38 -14.35
C LEU A 69 -3.40 5.54 -13.41
N ARG A 70 -3.26 5.33 -12.10
CA ARG A 70 -3.58 6.32 -11.06
C ARG A 70 -2.36 7.08 -10.55
N ASN A 71 -1.20 6.84 -11.16
CA ASN A 71 0.08 7.45 -10.82
C ASN A 71 0.40 7.27 -9.32
N ALA A 72 0.21 6.05 -8.80
CA ALA A 72 0.53 5.68 -7.43
C ALA A 72 1.85 4.91 -7.37
N ASN A 73 2.68 5.20 -6.36
CA ASN A 73 3.95 4.51 -6.13
C ASN A 73 3.93 3.61 -4.89
N ARG A 74 2.81 3.62 -4.16
CA ARG A 74 2.48 2.74 -3.05
C ARG A 74 1.02 2.32 -3.19
N CYS A 75 0.66 1.12 -2.75
CA CYS A 75 -0.74 0.72 -2.64
C CYS A 75 -1.07 -0.01 -1.35
N ILE A 76 -2.30 0.18 -0.90
CA ILE A 76 -2.95 -0.60 0.15
C ILE A 76 -4.19 -1.22 -0.48
N PHE A 77 -4.18 -2.55 -0.61
CA PHE A 77 -5.28 -3.30 -1.20
C PHE A 77 -5.91 -4.25 -0.19
N PHE A 78 -7.22 -4.09 0.03
CA PHE A 78 -7.99 -4.96 0.91
C PHE A 78 -8.73 -6.03 0.12
N GLN A 79 -8.59 -7.28 0.52
CA GLN A 79 -9.32 -8.42 -0.04
C GLN A 79 -10.05 -9.18 1.07
N VAL A 80 -11.19 -9.79 0.74
CA VAL A 80 -11.89 -10.71 1.64
C VAL A 80 -12.10 -12.03 0.91
N LYS A 81 -11.59 -13.12 1.46
CA LYS A 81 -11.80 -14.47 0.92
C LYS A 81 -12.91 -15.16 1.70
N LYS A 82 -13.77 -15.91 0.98
CA LYS A 82 -14.88 -16.69 1.56
C LYS A 82 -15.78 -15.90 2.52
N ARG A 83 -15.89 -14.57 2.32
CA ARG A 83 -16.63 -13.63 3.18
C ARG A 83 -16.22 -13.65 4.66
N ARG A 84 -15.05 -14.19 5.00
CA ARG A 84 -14.56 -14.34 6.38
C ARG A 84 -13.16 -13.80 6.56
N ASP A 85 -12.23 -14.23 5.72
CA ASP A 85 -10.81 -13.90 5.91
C ASP A 85 -10.49 -12.58 5.23
N ALA A 86 -10.29 -11.53 6.03
CA ALA A 86 -9.84 -10.22 5.55
C ALA A 86 -8.31 -10.18 5.46
N TYR A 87 -7.78 -9.65 4.36
CA TYR A 87 -6.36 -9.42 4.20
C TYR A 87 -6.10 -8.00 3.69
N ALA A 88 -4.99 -7.43 4.14
CA ALA A 88 -4.44 -6.20 3.58
C ALA A 88 -3.09 -6.46 2.91
N TRP A 89 -2.94 -5.93 1.72
CA TRP A 89 -1.68 -5.92 0.98
C TRP A 89 -1.09 -4.52 1.00
N PHE A 90 0.16 -4.41 1.41
CA PHE A 90 0.93 -3.18 1.34
C PHE A 90 2.05 -3.38 0.34
N SER A 91 2.16 -2.51 -0.66
CA SER A 91 3.16 -2.68 -1.72
C SER A 91 3.87 -1.39 -2.08
N CYS A 92 5.18 -1.51 -2.34
CA CYS A 92 5.97 -0.54 -3.06
C CYS A 92 5.97 -0.88 -4.55
N LEU A 93 5.40 -0.01 -5.38
CA LEU A 93 5.16 -0.34 -6.78
C LEU A 93 6.32 0.08 -7.69
N PRO A 94 6.46 -0.57 -8.86
CA PRO A 94 5.74 -1.77 -9.32
C PRO A 94 6.44 -3.09 -8.96
N LYS A 95 7.69 -3.03 -8.48
CA LYS A 95 8.57 -4.19 -8.29
C LYS A 95 8.57 -4.77 -6.87
N GLY A 96 7.82 -4.17 -5.95
CA GLY A 96 7.85 -4.52 -4.54
C GLY A 96 8.87 -3.70 -3.73
N PRO A 97 9.06 -4.03 -2.44
CA PRO A 97 8.49 -5.20 -1.76
C PRO A 97 6.97 -5.11 -1.54
N SER A 98 6.35 -6.27 -1.32
CA SER A 98 4.94 -6.39 -0.97
C SER A 98 4.78 -7.26 0.28
N VAL A 99 3.90 -6.86 1.18
CA VAL A 99 3.60 -7.59 2.41
C VAL A 99 2.09 -7.86 2.47
N LYS A 100 1.73 -9.06 2.91
CA LYS A 100 0.35 -9.50 3.09
C LYS A 100 0.09 -9.72 4.58
N PHE A 101 -0.93 -9.06 5.10
CA PHE A 101 -1.39 -9.22 6.46
C PHE A 101 -2.74 -9.93 6.46
N LEU A 102 -2.90 -10.88 7.38
CA LEU A 102 -4.22 -11.33 7.81
C LEU A 102 -4.73 -10.31 8.82
N LEU A 103 -5.97 -9.84 8.65
CA LEU A 103 -6.61 -8.91 9.56
C LEU A 103 -7.57 -9.67 10.46
N GLU A 104 -7.37 -9.59 11.76
CA GLU A 104 -8.23 -10.18 12.79
C GLU A 104 -8.74 -9.08 13.72
N ASN A 105 -9.88 -9.33 14.38
CA ASN A 105 -10.50 -8.43 15.35
C ASN A 105 -10.67 -6.99 14.81
N ILE A 106 -11.29 -6.86 13.64
CA ILE A 106 -11.57 -5.55 13.03
C ILE A 106 -12.74 -4.92 13.77
N GLU A 107 -12.43 -4.01 14.69
CA GLU A 107 -13.43 -3.16 15.35
C GLU A 107 -13.50 -1.80 14.66
N THR A 108 -14.70 -1.34 14.37
CA THR A 108 -14.93 -0.06 13.70
C THR A 108 -15.74 0.88 14.57
N ILE A 109 -15.46 2.17 14.45
CA ILE A 109 -16.22 3.23 15.10
C ILE A 109 -17.46 3.44 14.22
N ASP A 110 -18.60 2.91 14.65
CA ASP A 110 -19.92 3.19 14.05
C ASP A 110 -20.37 4.63 14.34
#